data_AF-A0A523W6D6-F1
#
_entry.id   AF-A0A523W6D6-F1
#
_cell.length_a   1.000
_cell.length_b   1.000
_cell.length_c   1.000
_cell.angle_alpha   90.00
_cell.angle_beta   90.00
_cell.angle_gamma   90.00
#
_symmetry.space_group_name_H-M   'P 1'
#
loop_
_entity.id
_entity.type
_entity.pdbx_description
1 polymer ?
#
loop_
_entity_poly.entity_id
_entity_poly.type
_entity_poly.pdbx_seq_one_letter_code
_entity_poly.pdbx_strand_id
1 'polypeptide(L)' 'MGKKKPKKERKYGKGTRRCIRCGSYGPIIRRYNLYLCRRCFREVARSLGFRKYE' A
#
# COMPACT_ATOMS: atom_id res chain seq x y z
N MET A 1 1.25 34.45 11.33
CA MET A 1 0.52 33.18 11.09
C MET A 1 0.84 32.66 9.69
N GLY A 2 1.67 31.63 9.58
CA GLY A 2 2.17 31.12 8.29
C GLY A 2 1.05 30.47 7.46
N LYS A 3 0.90 30.92 6.20
CA LYS A 3 -0.08 30.37 5.25
C LYS A 3 0.19 28.87 5.02
N LYS A 4 -0.73 27.99 5.42
CA LYS A 4 -0.68 26.55 5.11
C LYS A 4 -0.83 26.37 3.59
N LYS A 5 0.27 26.06 2.89
CA LYS A 5 0.22 25.73 1.46
C LYS A 5 -0.48 24.37 1.28
N PRO A 6 -1.43 24.24 0.34
CA PRO A 6 -2.09 22.96 0.08
C PRO A 6 -1.05 21.92 -0.39
N LYS A 7 -1.26 20.66 0.04
CA LYS A 7 -0.35 19.56 -0.29
C LYS A 7 -0.38 19.32 -1.80
N LYS A 8 0.72 19.63 -2.50
CA LYS A 8 0.85 19.38 -3.94
C LYS A 8 0.61 17.90 -4.23
N GLU A 9 -0.39 17.61 -5.05
CA GLU A 9 -0.64 16.26 -5.54
C GLU A 9 0.56 15.78 -6.34
N ARG A 10 1.12 14.64 -5.94
CA ARG A 10 2.27 14.04 -6.60
C ARG A 10 1.75 12.86 -7.44
N LYS A 11 2.21 12.74 -8.68
CA LYS A 11 1.90 11.59 -9.55
C LYS A 11 2.75 10.36 -9.21
N TYR A 12 3.94 10.56 -8.64
CA TYR A 12 4.93 9.52 -8.35
C TYR A 12 5.55 9.66 -6.95
N GLY A 13 6.11 8.55 -6.45
CA GLY A 13 6.79 8.48 -5.16
C GLY A 13 6.15 7.50 -4.17
N LYS A 14 6.74 7.36 -2.97
CA LYS A 14 6.21 6.49 -1.91
C LYS A 14 4.88 7.00 -1.37
N GLY A 15 4.76 8.33 -1.19
CA GLY A 15 3.56 8.98 -0.64
C GLY A 15 2.35 9.02 -1.57
N THR A 16 2.44 8.52 -2.79
CA THR A 16 1.29 8.41 -3.72
C THR A 16 0.63 7.04 -3.67
N ARG A 17 1.34 6.05 -3.11
CA ARG A 17 0.90 4.66 -3.03
C ARG A 17 0.48 4.40 -1.59
N ARG A 18 -0.78 4.04 -1.42
CA ARG A 18 -1.33 3.61 -0.13
C ARG A 18 -1.76 2.16 -0.21
N CYS A 19 -1.58 1.43 0.88
CA CYS A 19 -2.23 0.14 1.03
C CYS A 19 -3.75 0.35 0.98
N ILE A 20 -4.45 -0.45 0.16
CA ILE A 20 -5.92 -0.35 0.04
C ILE A 20 -6.60 -0.66 1.38
N ARG A 21 -6.04 -1.59 2.17
CA ARG A 21 -6.64 -2.05 3.43
C ARG A 21 -6.34 -1.17 4.63
N CYS A 22 -5.08 -0.77 4.82
CA CYS A 22 -4.63 -0.06 6.02
C CYS A 22 -4.20 1.39 5.80
N GLY A 23 -4.20 1.88 4.55
CA GLY A 23 -3.79 3.25 4.23
C GLY A 23 -2.30 3.56 4.43
N SER A 24 -1.49 2.60 4.90
CA SER A 24 -0.06 2.82 5.10
C SER A 24 0.67 3.12 3.79
N TYR A 25 1.65 4.03 3.85
CA TYR A 25 2.56 4.40 2.76
C TYR A 25 3.88 3.60 2.81
N GLY A 26 3.89 2.51 3.57
CA GLY A 26 5.06 1.68 3.81
C GLY A 26 5.40 0.73 2.66
N PRO A 27 5.91 -0.48 2.94
CA PRO A 27 6.19 -1.47 1.91
C PRO A 27 4.88 -2.05 1.37
N ILE A 28 4.49 -1.57 0.18
CA ILE A 28 3.29 -2.00 -0.55
C ILE A 28 3.69 -2.96 -1.66
N ILE A 29 3.05 -4.14 -1.67
CA ILE A 29 3.14 -5.14 -2.72
C ILE A 29 2.29 -4.65 -3.89
N ARG A 30 2.97 -4.36 -5.00
CA ARG A 30 2.35 -3.83 -6.24
C ARG A 30 2.10 -4.90 -7.29
N ARG A 31 2.68 -6.09 -7.11
CA ARG A 31 2.54 -7.18 -8.07
C ARG A 31 1.09 -7.67 -8.07
N TYR A 32 0.62 -8.08 -9.24
CA TYR A 32 -0.75 -8.57 -9.46
C TYR A 32 -1.84 -7.57 -9.06
N ASN A 33 -1.55 -6.27 -9.12
CA ASN A 33 -2.48 -5.20 -8.73
C ASN A 33 -3.06 -5.32 -7.32
N LEU A 34 -2.35 -5.99 -6.39
CA LEU A 34 -2.83 -6.19 -5.03
C LEU A 34 -2.84 -4.89 -4.21
N TYR A 35 -1.83 -4.03 -4.36
CA TYR A 35 -1.67 -2.77 -3.59
C TYR A 35 -1.88 -2.96 -2.08
N LEU A 36 -1.33 -4.04 -1.52
CA LEU A 36 -1.44 -4.39 -0.11
C LEU A 36 -0.11 -4.21 0.64
N CYS A 37 -0.19 -3.84 1.91
CA CYS A 37 0.96 -3.82 2.80
C CYS A 37 1.44 -5.24 3.13
N ARG A 38 2.71 -5.45 3.46
CA ARG A 38 3.23 -6.80 3.81
C ARG A 38 2.46 -7.52 4.94
N ARG A 39 1.97 -6.77 5.93
CA ARG A 39 1.18 -7.31 7.05
C ARG A 39 -0.19 -7.77 6.56
N CYS A 40 -0.87 -6.86 5.87
CA CYS A 40 -2.16 -7.05 5.23
C CYS A 40 -2.15 -8.25 4.27
N PHE A 41 -1.09 -8.39 3.47
CA PHE A 41 -0.97 -9.50 2.53
C PHE A 41 -0.85 -10.84 3.26
N ARG A 42 -0.10 -10.95 4.37
CA ARG A 42 -0.01 -12.21 5.12
C ARG A 42 -1.37 -12.69 5.67
N GLU A 43 -2.24 -11.76 6.04
CA GLU A 43 -3.58 -12.09 6.53
C GLU A 43 -4.51 -12.56 5.40
N VAL A 44 -4.46 -11.90 4.23
CA VAL A 44 -5.36 -12.18 3.10
C VAL A 44 -4.80 -13.24 2.15
N ALA A 45 -3.50 -13.56 2.23
CA ALA A 45 -2.82 -14.48 1.31
C ALA A 45 -3.54 -15.83 1.19
N ARG A 46 -3.98 -16.40 2.33
CA ARG A 46 -4.69 -17.68 2.35
C ARG A 46 -6.06 -17.61 1.65
N SER A 47 -6.80 -16.52 1.85
CA SER A 47 -8.10 -16.29 1.19
C SER A 47 -7.97 -16.00 -0.31
N LEU A 48 -6.85 -15.42 -0.73
CA LEU A 48 -6.52 -15.18 -2.14
C LEU A 48 -6.02 -16.44 -2.85
N GLY A 49 -5.92 -17.59 -2.16
CA GLY A 49 -5.44 -18.84 -2.73
C GLY A 49 -3.92 -18.98 -2.80
N PHE A 50 -3.15 -18.07 -2.18
CA PHE A 50 -1.71 -18.26 -2.06
C PHE A 50 -1.42 -19.37 -1.05
N ARG A 51 -0.66 -20.37 -1.50
CA ARG A 51 -0.14 -21.45 -0.66
C ARG A 51 1.37 -21.30 -0.56
N LYS A 52 1.90 -21.55 0.63
CA LYS A 52 3.34 -21.66 0.83
C LYS A 52 3.74 -23.06 0.36
N TYR A 53 4.36 -23.12 -0.81
CA TYR A 53 5.17 -24.25 -1.22
C TYR A 53 6.58 -23.99 -0.66
N GLU A 54 7.23 -25.03 -0.14
CA GLU A 54 8.47 -24.93 0.67
C GLU A 54 9.52 -23.97 0.10
#